data_AF-W5VW42-F1
#
_entry.id   AF-W5VW42-F1
#
_cell.length_a   1.000
_cell.length_b   1.000
_cell.length_c   1.000
_cell.angle_alpha   90.00
_cell.angle_beta   90.00
_cell.angle_gamma   90.00
#
_symmetry.space_group_name_H-M   'P 1'
#
loop_
_entity.id
_entity.type
_entity.pdbx_description
1 polymer ?
#
loop_
_entity_poly.entity_id
_entity_poly.type
_entity_poly.pdbx_seq_one_letter_code
_entity_poly.pdbx_strand_id
1 'polypeptide(L)'
;IGQAFPYMPIANPGWMFPEYTFGLRDERMQELVDEVRAEGADLVVCLSHNGFDVDRKMASVVSGIDVILSGHTHDALPEPVLVEDTLIVASGSNGKFVSRLDLNVKDGQMTGFRHKLIPIFSDVIEPDAEMAAAIEAERAPFMDQLTEVIGQTDSLLYRRGNFNGTWDDLICDALLSERDVEIALSPGVRWGPSLIPGQDITREDIWNVTSMTYPEAYRTEMTGDFLKIVLEDVADNIFNPDPYYQHGGDM
;
A
#
# COMPACT_ATOMS: atom_id res chain seq x y z
N ILE A 1 8.58 7.32 16.06
CA ILE A 1 7.16 7.73 16.02
C ILE A 1 6.42 6.83 15.03
N GLY A 2 5.22 6.35 15.36
CA GLY A 2 4.38 5.59 14.43
C GLY A 2 3.24 6.46 13.91
N GLN A 3 2.98 6.42 12.60
CA GLN A 3 1.92 7.17 11.94
C GLN A 3 1.06 6.23 11.10
N ALA A 4 -0.20 6.06 11.49
CA ALA A 4 -1.16 5.21 10.78
C ALA A 4 -1.78 5.95 9.59
N PHE A 5 -2.39 5.19 8.68
CA PHE A 5 -3.08 5.74 7.51
C PHE A 5 -4.20 6.72 7.96
N PRO A 6 -4.21 7.97 7.47
CA PRO A 6 -5.10 9.00 7.99
C PRO A 6 -6.57 8.85 7.54
N TYR A 7 -6.86 8.09 6.47
CA TYR A 7 -8.20 8.02 5.85
C TYR A 7 -8.94 6.70 6.13
N MET A 8 -8.59 5.98 7.21
CA MET A 8 -9.16 4.66 7.53
C MET A 8 -10.70 4.58 7.50
N PRO A 9 -11.46 5.52 8.12
CA PRO A 9 -12.93 5.44 8.14
C PRO A 9 -13.62 5.77 6.82
N ILE A 10 -12.87 6.35 5.86
CA ILE A 10 -13.35 6.66 4.51
C ILE A 10 -13.00 5.53 3.55
N ALA A 11 -11.81 4.93 3.72
CA ALA A 11 -11.33 3.81 2.90
C ALA A 11 -11.98 2.46 3.23
N ASN A 12 -12.65 2.34 4.37
CA ASN A 12 -13.32 1.12 4.84
C ASN A 12 -14.68 1.46 5.46
N PRO A 13 -15.57 0.47 5.67
CA PRO A 13 -16.86 0.72 6.29
C PRO A 13 -16.72 1.37 7.68
N GLY A 14 -17.17 2.63 7.83
CA GLY A 14 -16.94 3.42 9.04
C GLY A 14 -17.49 2.82 10.34
N TRP A 15 -18.50 1.94 10.26
CA TRP A 15 -19.04 1.22 11.42
C TRP A 15 -18.04 0.24 12.05
N MET A 16 -16.96 -0.13 11.35
CA MET A 16 -15.87 -0.94 11.91
C MET A 16 -14.98 -0.16 12.88
N PHE A 17 -15.03 1.18 12.83
CA PHE A 17 -14.18 2.07 13.63
C PHE A 17 -14.98 3.19 14.32
N PRO A 18 -16.06 2.88 15.04
CA PRO A 18 -17.06 3.87 15.46
C PRO A 18 -16.53 4.90 16.47
N GLU A 19 -15.44 4.58 17.16
CA GLU A 19 -14.84 5.40 18.22
C GLU A 19 -13.50 6.03 17.82
N TYR A 20 -12.96 5.67 16.65
CA TYR A 20 -11.64 6.09 16.25
C TYR A 20 -11.68 7.24 15.24
N THR A 21 -10.82 8.23 15.44
CA THR A 21 -10.58 9.29 14.48
C THR A 21 -9.14 9.20 13.99
N PHE A 22 -9.00 9.12 12.67
CA PHE A 22 -7.72 9.16 11.97
C PHE A 22 -7.60 10.48 11.22
N GLY A 23 -6.37 10.93 10.96
CA GLY A 23 -6.15 12.15 10.20
C GLY A 23 -4.70 12.62 10.27
N LEU A 24 -4.36 13.49 9.33
CA LEU A 24 -3.11 14.25 9.37
C LEU A 24 -3.25 15.35 10.43
N ARG A 25 -2.34 15.37 11.40
CA ARG A 25 -2.35 16.31 12.53
C ARG A 25 -0.96 16.88 12.72
N ASP A 26 -0.53 17.72 11.79
CA ASP A 26 0.84 18.24 11.74
C ASP A 26 1.26 18.91 13.05
N GLU A 27 0.37 19.70 13.66
CA GLU A 27 0.63 20.31 14.98
C GLU A 27 0.92 19.24 16.05
N ARG A 28 0.11 18.17 16.09
CA ARG A 28 0.33 17.09 17.06
C ARG A 28 1.58 16.27 16.74
N MET A 29 1.90 16.10 15.46
CA MET A 29 3.14 15.44 15.05
C MET A 29 4.35 16.27 15.47
N GLN A 30 4.33 17.59 15.27
CA GLN A 30 5.38 18.49 15.71
C GLN A 30 5.56 18.45 17.23
N GLU A 31 4.47 18.54 17.99
CA GLU A 31 4.52 18.40 19.46
C GLU A 31 5.19 17.08 19.88
N LEU A 32 4.86 15.97 19.22
CA LEU A 32 5.43 14.67 19.53
C LEU A 32 6.91 14.58 19.17
N VAL A 33 7.33 15.19 18.05
CA VAL A 33 8.75 15.30 17.68
C VAL A 33 9.51 16.10 18.74
N ASP A 34 8.98 17.25 19.15
CA ASP A 34 9.59 18.09 20.17
C ASP A 34 9.67 17.38 21.54
N GLU A 35 8.62 16.64 21.90
CA GLU A 35 8.54 15.82 23.12
C GLU A 35 9.66 14.76 23.16
N VAL A 36 9.77 13.92 22.12
CA VAL A 36 10.80 12.86 22.11
C VAL A 36 12.22 13.43 22.02
N ARG A 37 12.41 14.59 21.38
CA ARG A 37 13.69 15.31 21.38
C ARG A 37 14.04 15.84 22.76
N ALA A 38 13.08 16.43 23.47
CA ALA A 38 13.27 16.91 24.83
C ALA A 38 13.56 15.77 25.82
N GLU A 39 13.07 14.56 25.55
CA GLU A 39 13.42 13.34 26.29
C GLU A 39 14.84 12.81 25.97
N GLY A 40 15.52 13.40 25.00
CA GLY A 40 16.92 13.09 24.66
C GLY A 40 17.10 12.24 23.40
N ALA A 41 16.11 12.14 22.51
CA ALA A 41 16.28 11.44 21.24
C ALA A 41 17.27 12.18 20.31
N ASP A 42 18.41 11.53 20.01
CA ASP A 42 19.39 12.00 19.02
C ASP A 42 18.90 11.86 17.58
N LEU A 43 17.95 10.94 17.33
CA LEU A 43 17.29 10.79 16.04
C LEU A 43 15.80 10.50 16.22
N VAL A 44 14.99 11.02 15.30
CA VAL A 44 13.55 10.77 15.20
C VAL A 44 13.23 10.12 13.86
N VAL A 45 12.82 8.85 13.93
CA VAL A 45 12.32 8.09 12.80
C VAL A 45 10.79 8.01 12.87
N CYS A 46 10.12 8.40 11.79
CA CYS A 46 8.69 8.20 11.59
C CYS A 46 8.45 6.94 10.75
N LEU A 47 7.81 5.92 11.34
CA LEU A 47 7.29 4.78 10.61
C LEU A 47 5.88 5.13 10.16
N SER A 48 5.74 5.49 8.88
CA SER A 48 4.51 6.10 8.35
C SER A 48 3.76 5.17 7.41
N HIS A 49 2.44 5.26 7.46
CA HIS A 49 1.52 4.67 6.50
C HIS A 49 0.62 5.74 5.87
N ASN A 50 1.07 7.00 5.79
CA ASN A 50 0.31 8.06 5.12
C ASN A 50 0.26 7.85 3.59
N GLY A 51 1.37 7.41 3.00
CA GLY A 51 1.61 7.40 1.56
C GLY A 51 2.72 8.37 1.17
N PHE A 52 3.48 8.04 0.13
CA PHE A 52 4.74 8.70 -0.17
C PHE A 52 4.63 10.22 -0.38
N ASP A 53 3.73 10.69 -1.23
CA ASP A 53 3.58 12.13 -1.48
C ASP A 53 3.03 12.88 -0.26
N VAL A 54 2.18 12.24 0.54
CA VAL A 54 1.69 12.80 1.81
C VAL A 54 2.84 12.92 2.81
N ASP A 55 3.70 11.91 2.92
CA ASP A 55 4.89 11.94 3.76
C ASP A 55 5.91 12.98 3.28
N ARG A 56 6.06 13.14 1.97
CA ARG A 56 6.87 14.19 1.35
C ARG A 56 6.37 15.58 1.73
N LYS A 57 5.05 15.79 1.72
CA LYS A 57 4.44 17.04 2.16
C LYS A 57 4.62 17.24 3.67
N MET A 58 4.39 16.22 4.48
CA MET A 58 4.60 16.26 5.94
C MET A 58 6.03 16.64 6.30
N ALA A 59 7.03 16.08 5.61
CA ALA A 59 8.44 16.42 5.80
C ALA A 59 8.77 17.90 5.52
N SER A 60 7.97 18.60 4.71
CA SER A 60 8.13 20.05 4.46
C SER A 60 7.43 20.94 5.48
N VAL A 61 6.66 20.37 6.41
CA VAL A 61 5.85 21.10 7.39
C VAL A 61 6.29 20.77 8.82
N VAL A 62 6.61 19.51 9.10
CA VAL A 62 7.05 19.04 10.40
C VAL A 62 8.57 18.97 10.44
N SER A 63 9.16 19.79 11.29
CA SER A 63 10.60 19.84 11.49
C SER A 63 11.08 18.81 12.52
N GLY A 64 12.35 18.40 12.42
CA GLY A 64 13.01 17.54 13.42
C GLY A 64 12.84 16.03 13.22
N ILE A 65 12.10 15.60 12.19
CA ILE A 65 12.09 14.21 11.71
C ILE A 65 13.33 13.99 10.84
N ASP A 66 14.18 13.01 11.16
CA ASP A 66 15.37 12.72 10.35
C ASP A 66 15.07 11.71 9.23
N VAL A 67 14.19 10.75 9.51
CA VAL A 67 13.85 9.66 8.57
C VAL A 67 12.36 9.36 8.62
N ILE A 68 11.74 9.24 7.45
CA ILE A 68 10.41 8.67 7.25
C ILE A 68 10.55 7.35 6.50
N LEU A 69 10.02 6.27 7.08
CA LEU A 69 9.84 4.98 6.44
C LEU A 69 8.40 4.94 5.92
N SER A 70 8.22 5.22 4.63
CA SER A 70 6.92 5.41 3.97
C SER A 70 6.30 4.09 3.52
N GLY A 71 5.02 3.89 3.88
CA GLY A 71 4.16 2.79 3.43
C GLY A 71 3.04 3.24 2.50
N HIS A 72 1.93 2.47 2.48
CA HIS A 72 0.67 2.72 1.73
C HIS A 72 0.73 2.74 0.20
N THR A 73 1.59 3.55 -0.40
CA THR A 73 1.64 3.78 -1.85
C THR A 73 2.39 2.70 -2.62
N HIS A 74 3.09 1.79 -1.91
CA HIS A 74 3.84 0.67 -2.47
C HIS A 74 5.01 1.09 -3.38
N ASP A 75 5.50 2.33 -3.25
CA ASP A 75 6.67 2.81 -3.97
C ASP A 75 7.93 2.03 -3.57
N ALA A 76 8.73 1.69 -4.56
CA ALA A 76 10.03 1.07 -4.37
C ALA A 76 11.10 2.03 -4.90
N LEU A 77 11.73 2.78 -4.01
CA LEU A 77 12.71 3.79 -4.39
C LEU A 77 14.12 3.21 -4.25
N PRO A 78 14.92 3.13 -5.34
CA PRO A 78 16.30 2.66 -5.26
C PRO A 78 17.16 3.53 -4.33
N GLU A 79 16.90 4.84 -4.33
CA GLU A 79 17.57 5.83 -3.49
C GLU A 79 16.55 6.60 -2.65
N PRO A 80 16.87 6.99 -1.40
CA PRO A 80 15.98 7.80 -0.58
C PRO A 80 15.76 9.18 -1.20
N VAL A 81 14.58 9.75 -0.97
CA VAL A 81 14.29 11.15 -1.31
C VAL A 81 14.61 12.02 -0.10
N LEU A 82 15.31 13.12 -0.31
CA LEU A 82 15.58 14.12 0.72
C LEU A 82 14.60 15.29 0.56
N VAL A 83 13.82 15.56 1.60
CA VAL A 83 12.99 16.76 1.73
C VAL A 83 13.56 17.57 2.88
N GLU A 84 14.12 18.73 2.56
CA GLU A 84 14.91 19.52 3.53
C GLU A 84 16.02 18.65 4.16
N ASP A 85 15.93 18.35 5.45
CA ASP A 85 16.87 17.48 6.18
C ASP A 85 16.31 16.07 6.46
N THR A 86 15.09 15.77 6.00
CA THR A 86 14.40 14.49 6.24
C THR A 86 14.59 13.51 5.08
N LEU A 87 15.09 12.30 5.37
CA LEU A 87 15.17 11.20 4.42
C LEU A 87 13.85 10.45 4.35
N ILE A 88 13.36 10.17 3.15
CA ILE A 88 12.15 9.38 2.92
C ILE A 88 12.53 8.11 2.17
N VAL A 89 12.20 6.96 2.74
CA VAL A 89 12.50 5.63 2.20
C VAL A 89 11.21 4.87 1.94
N ALA A 90 11.06 4.31 0.74
CA ALA A 90 9.94 3.46 0.36
C ALA A 90 10.44 2.10 -0.15
N SER A 91 9.92 1.02 0.43
CA SER A 91 10.47 -0.34 0.30
C SER A 91 9.66 -1.26 -0.62
N GLY A 92 8.73 -0.72 -1.40
CA GLY A 92 7.83 -1.48 -2.25
C GLY A 92 6.73 -2.19 -1.46
N SER A 93 6.31 -3.36 -1.96
CA SER A 93 5.22 -4.17 -1.40
C SER A 93 5.48 -5.67 -1.57
N ASN A 94 4.62 -6.50 -0.99
CA ASN A 94 4.61 -7.97 -1.17
C ASN A 94 5.92 -8.67 -0.76
N GLY A 95 6.71 -8.06 0.13
CA GLY A 95 8.02 -8.59 0.50
C GLY A 95 9.00 -8.68 -0.68
N LYS A 96 8.81 -7.90 -1.76
CA LYS A 96 9.71 -7.91 -2.92
C LYS A 96 11.08 -7.32 -2.59
N PHE A 97 11.16 -6.43 -1.59
CA PHE A 97 12.39 -5.78 -1.18
C PHE A 97 12.48 -5.61 0.34
N VAL A 98 13.71 -5.49 0.83
CA VAL A 98 14.05 -5.01 2.17
C VAL A 98 14.96 -3.80 2.02
N SER A 99 14.56 -2.66 2.57
CA SER A 99 15.44 -1.49 2.62
C SER A 99 16.39 -1.59 3.80
N ARG A 100 17.69 -1.46 3.53
CA ARG A 100 18.72 -1.29 4.56
C ARG A 100 19.19 0.15 4.56
N LEU A 101 19.00 0.83 5.68
CA LEU A 101 19.48 2.18 5.92
C LEU A 101 20.52 2.17 7.05
N ASP A 102 21.79 2.40 6.72
CA ASP A 102 22.86 2.60 7.71
C ASP A 102 23.00 4.11 7.98
N LEU A 103 22.84 4.56 9.22
CA LEU A 103 22.94 5.97 9.62
C LEU A 103 24.23 6.25 10.41
N ASN A 104 24.87 7.39 10.16
CA ASN A 104 26.01 7.88 10.93
C ASN A 104 25.60 9.09 11.78
N VAL A 105 25.59 8.90 13.11
CA VAL A 105 25.10 9.89 14.08
C VAL A 105 26.26 10.39 14.92
N LYS A 106 26.40 11.72 15.02
CA LYS A 106 27.39 12.38 15.87
C LYS A 106 26.78 13.62 16.49
N ASP A 107 27.04 13.83 17.77
CA ASP A 107 26.61 15.02 18.51
C ASP A 107 25.11 15.33 18.34
N GLY A 108 24.27 14.30 18.35
CA GLY A 108 22.81 14.41 18.20
C GLY A 108 22.32 14.73 16.78
N GLN A 109 23.17 14.59 15.76
CA GLN A 109 22.84 14.88 14.37
C GLN A 109 23.24 13.75 13.40
N MET A 110 22.42 13.53 12.37
CA MET A 110 22.77 12.66 11.26
C MET A 110 23.79 13.35 10.36
N THR A 111 24.99 12.79 10.29
CA THR A 111 26.11 13.32 9.47
C THR A 111 26.27 12.63 8.12
N GLY A 112 25.50 11.56 7.88
CA GLY A 112 25.49 10.83 6.62
C GLY A 112 24.74 9.51 6.74
N PHE A 113 24.46 8.90 5.58
CA PHE A 113 23.76 7.63 5.49
C PHE A 113 24.27 6.79 4.32
N ARG A 114 23.95 5.50 4.34
CA ARG A 114 24.01 4.61 3.17
C ARG A 114 22.69 3.86 3.07
N HIS A 115 22.16 3.77 1.85
CA HIS A 115 20.94 3.05 1.57
C HIS A 115 21.20 1.88 0.62
N LYS A 116 20.43 0.80 0.77
CA LYS A 116 20.30 -0.26 -0.21
C LYS A 116 18.89 -0.83 -0.20
N LEU A 117 18.22 -0.79 -1.35
CA LEU A 117 17.02 -1.57 -1.60
C LEU A 117 17.42 -2.99 -2.03
N ILE A 118 17.22 -3.97 -1.17
CA ILE A 118 17.66 -5.36 -1.38
C ILE A 118 16.49 -6.17 -1.93
N PRO A 119 16.55 -6.65 -3.19
CA PRO A 119 15.50 -7.51 -3.73
C PRO A 119 15.49 -8.88 -3.05
N ILE A 120 14.30 -9.39 -2.78
CA ILE A 120 14.08 -10.74 -2.26
C ILE A 120 13.78 -11.65 -3.44
N PHE A 121 14.73 -12.52 -3.75
CA PHE A 121 14.60 -13.57 -4.77
C PHE A 121 14.56 -14.92 -4.04
N SER A 122 13.36 -15.50 -3.90
CA SER A 122 13.12 -16.72 -3.09
C SER A 122 13.75 -17.98 -3.68
N ASP A 123 14.15 -17.94 -4.95
CA ASP A 123 14.86 -19.02 -5.66
C ASP A 123 16.37 -19.04 -5.38
N VAL A 124 16.92 -17.97 -4.78
CA VAL A 124 18.37 -17.87 -4.47
C VAL A 124 18.66 -17.60 -2.99
N ILE A 125 17.66 -17.21 -2.20
CA ILE A 125 17.80 -16.98 -0.76
C ILE A 125 17.28 -18.22 -0.03
N GLU A 126 18.15 -18.87 0.74
CA GLU A 126 17.77 -20.00 1.59
C GLU A 126 16.69 -19.56 2.60
N PRO A 127 15.51 -20.20 2.63
CA PRO A 127 14.48 -19.89 3.61
C PRO A 127 14.95 -20.20 5.03
N ASP A 128 14.50 -19.38 5.99
CA ASP A 128 14.64 -19.72 7.40
C ASP A 128 13.78 -20.96 7.71
N ALA A 129 14.41 -22.03 8.23
CA ALA A 129 13.76 -23.32 8.39
C ALA A 129 12.62 -23.30 9.42
N GLU A 130 12.74 -22.49 10.48
CA GLU A 130 11.71 -22.35 11.51
C GLU A 130 10.49 -21.61 10.94
N MET A 131 10.73 -20.50 10.24
CA MET A 131 9.67 -19.73 9.60
C MET A 131 8.97 -20.52 8.48
N ALA A 132 9.72 -21.25 7.66
CA ALA A 132 9.15 -22.09 6.61
C ALA A 132 8.25 -23.18 7.20
N ALA A 133 8.67 -23.83 8.28
CA ALA A 133 7.85 -24.82 8.99
C ALA A 133 6.59 -24.20 9.61
N ALA A 134 6.68 -22.98 10.15
CA ALA A 134 5.52 -22.26 10.69
C ALA A 134 4.49 -21.91 9.60
N ILE A 135 4.95 -21.41 8.45
CA ILE A 135 4.08 -21.09 7.30
C ILE A 135 3.42 -22.36 6.77
N GLU A 136 4.17 -23.45 6.60
CA GLU A 136 3.62 -24.73 6.13
C GLU A 136 2.57 -25.27 7.10
N ALA A 137 2.83 -25.21 8.41
CA ALA A 137 1.87 -25.68 9.42
C ALA A 137 0.54 -24.91 9.38
N GLU A 138 0.58 -23.60 9.16
CA GLU A 138 -0.62 -22.76 9.04
C GLU A 138 -1.38 -23.02 7.74
N ARG A 139 -0.66 -23.28 6.64
CA ARG A 139 -1.25 -23.50 5.32
C ARG A 139 -1.77 -24.92 5.11
N ALA A 140 -1.19 -25.92 5.79
CA ALA A 140 -1.48 -27.35 5.60
C ALA A 140 -2.98 -27.70 5.63
N PRO A 141 -3.83 -27.14 6.52
CA PRO A 141 -5.26 -27.43 6.53
C PRO A 141 -6.04 -26.91 5.31
N PHE A 142 -5.45 -25.98 4.56
CA PHE A 142 -6.11 -25.26 3.48
C PHE A 142 -5.50 -25.52 2.10
N MET A 143 -4.46 -26.37 2.01
CA MET A 143 -3.70 -26.58 0.77
C MET A 143 -4.57 -27.02 -0.42
N ASP A 144 -5.54 -27.91 -0.19
CA ASP A 144 -6.47 -28.35 -1.25
C ASP A 144 -7.29 -27.18 -1.82
N GLN A 145 -7.64 -26.20 -0.98
CA GLN A 145 -8.36 -25.01 -1.43
C GLN A 145 -7.40 -24.03 -2.10
N LEU A 146 -6.28 -23.70 -1.45
CA LEU A 146 -5.31 -22.71 -1.93
C LEU A 146 -4.77 -23.08 -3.33
N THR A 147 -4.50 -24.36 -3.56
CA THR A 147 -3.87 -24.86 -4.79
C THR A 147 -4.86 -25.33 -5.86
N GLU A 148 -6.17 -25.19 -5.63
CA GLU A 148 -7.17 -25.51 -6.64
C GLU A 148 -6.98 -24.62 -7.87
N VAL A 149 -6.71 -25.23 -9.02
CA VAL A 149 -6.59 -24.55 -10.30
C VAL A 149 -7.98 -24.22 -10.84
N ILE A 150 -8.27 -22.94 -11.00
CA ILE A 150 -9.55 -22.42 -11.47
C ILE A 150 -9.52 -22.17 -12.99
N GLY A 151 -8.35 -21.81 -13.52
CA GLY A 151 -8.14 -21.57 -14.94
C GLY A 151 -6.67 -21.40 -15.27
N GLN A 152 -6.38 -20.92 -16.48
CA GLN A 152 -5.03 -20.60 -16.94
C GLN A 152 -5.10 -19.27 -17.70
N THR A 153 -4.07 -18.43 -17.57
CA THR A 153 -4.00 -17.16 -18.32
C THR A 153 -3.09 -17.28 -19.53
N ASP A 154 -3.54 -16.77 -20.68
CA ASP A 154 -2.70 -16.63 -21.89
C ASP A 154 -2.04 -15.24 -21.98
N SER A 155 -2.32 -14.35 -21.03
CA SER A 155 -1.82 -12.98 -20.99
C SER A 155 -1.29 -12.60 -19.61
N LEU A 156 -0.60 -11.46 -19.52
CA LEU A 156 -0.16 -10.92 -18.23
C LEU A 156 -1.37 -10.43 -17.44
N LEU A 157 -1.57 -10.95 -16.23
CA LEU A 157 -2.52 -10.44 -15.25
C LEU A 157 -1.77 -9.59 -14.21
N TYR A 158 -2.11 -8.31 -14.10
CA TYR A 158 -1.54 -7.39 -13.10
C TYR A 158 -2.63 -6.50 -12.50
N ARG A 159 -2.39 -6.03 -11.27
CA ARG A 159 -3.35 -5.22 -10.51
C ARG A 159 -3.02 -3.73 -10.50
N ARG A 160 -1.75 -3.39 -10.24
CA ARG A 160 -1.31 -2.01 -9.98
C ARG A 160 -1.32 -1.17 -11.27
N GLY A 161 -2.03 -0.04 -11.23
CA GLY A 161 -2.05 1.00 -12.27
C GLY A 161 -3.02 2.12 -11.89
N ASN A 162 -2.83 3.31 -12.46
CA ASN A 162 -3.70 4.48 -12.18
C ASN A 162 -5.06 4.43 -12.90
N PHE A 163 -5.14 3.72 -14.02
CA PHE A 163 -6.36 3.66 -14.84
C PHE A 163 -6.91 2.25 -15.03
N ASN A 164 -6.03 1.25 -15.13
CA ASN A 164 -6.45 -0.13 -15.33
C ASN A 164 -5.39 -1.14 -14.87
N GLY A 165 -5.84 -2.37 -14.61
CA GLY A 165 -5.05 -3.58 -14.45
C GLY A 165 -5.80 -4.77 -15.07
N THR A 166 -5.09 -5.68 -15.73
CA THR A 166 -5.75 -6.82 -16.43
C THR A 166 -6.40 -7.83 -15.49
N TRP A 167 -6.05 -7.82 -14.19
CA TRP A 167 -6.85 -8.50 -13.18
C TRP A 167 -8.24 -7.86 -13.00
N ASP A 168 -8.32 -6.52 -13.03
CA ASP A 168 -9.58 -5.79 -12.95
C ASP A 168 -10.46 -6.06 -14.18
N ASP A 169 -9.88 -6.11 -15.37
CA ASP A 169 -10.61 -6.49 -16.60
C ASP A 169 -11.28 -7.86 -16.41
N LEU A 170 -10.53 -8.87 -15.95
CA LEU A 170 -11.05 -10.22 -15.73
C LEU A 170 -12.17 -10.24 -14.67
N ILE A 171 -12.02 -9.50 -13.57
CA ILE A 171 -13.03 -9.41 -12.51
C ILE A 171 -14.30 -8.73 -13.03
N CYS A 172 -14.15 -7.63 -13.76
CA CYS A 172 -15.27 -6.90 -14.36
C CYS A 172 -16.00 -7.74 -15.41
N ASP A 173 -15.27 -8.46 -16.27
CA ASP A 173 -15.85 -9.36 -17.28
C ASP A 173 -16.66 -10.49 -16.61
N ALA A 174 -16.16 -11.07 -15.51
CA ALA A 174 -16.89 -12.09 -14.75
C ALA A 174 -18.17 -11.52 -14.11
N LEU A 175 -18.12 -10.29 -13.59
CA LEU A 175 -19.31 -9.62 -13.07
C LEU A 175 -20.34 -9.35 -14.18
N LEU A 176 -19.89 -8.90 -15.35
CA LEU A 176 -20.73 -8.65 -16.52
C LEU A 176 -21.36 -9.95 -17.06
N SER A 177 -20.65 -11.08 -17.03
CA SER A 177 -21.17 -12.36 -17.51
C SER A 177 -22.20 -12.98 -16.57
N GLU A 178 -22.04 -12.79 -15.25
CA GLU A 178 -22.86 -13.43 -14.22
C GLU A 178 -24.01 -12.53 -13.71
N ARG A 179 -24.00 -11.24 -14.05
CA ARG A 179 -24.98 -10.26 -13.59
C ARG A 179 -25.57 -9.49 -14.76
N ASP A 180 -26.86 -9.17 -14.63
CA ASP A 180 -27.58 -8.31 -15.58
C ASP A 180 -27.17 -6.84 -15.36
N VAL A 181 -25.99 -6.46 -15.83
CA VAL A 181 -25.42 -5.11 -15.67
C VAL A 181 -24.77 -4.63 -16.96
N GLU A 182 -24.77 -3.32 -17.17
CA GLU A 182 -24.15 -2.68 -18.34
C GLU A 182 -22.71 -2.22 -18.05
N ILE A 183 -22.39 -2.01 -16.76
CA ILE A 183 -21.10 -1.49 -16.29
C ILE A 183 -20.72 -2.25 -15.01
N ALA A 184 -19.46 -2.69 -14.94
CA ALA A 184 -18.86 -3.23 -13.73
C ALA A 184 -17.73 -2.30 -13.27
N LEU A 185 -17.62 -2.09 -11.96
CA LEU A 185 -16.60 -1.28 -11.33
C LEU A 185 -15.80 -2.17 -10.38
N SER A 186 -14.47 -2.14 -10.51
CA SER A 186 -13.56 -2.82 -9.61
C SER A 186 -12.78 -1.78 -8.78
N PRO A 187 -12.54 -2.03 -7.48
CA PRO A 187 -11.77 -1.11 -6.65
C PRO A 187 -10.29 -1.11 -7.07
N GLY A 188 -9.74 0.08 -7.34
CA GLY A 188 -8.33 0.30 -7.74
C GLY A 188 -7.33 0.12 -6.58
N VAL A 189 -7.36 -1.03 -5.91
CA VAL A 189 -6.43 -1.38 -4.83
C VAL A 189 -5.04 -1.72 -5.37
N ARG A 190 -3.99 -1.38 -4.62
CA ARG A 190 -2.59 -1.62 -5.03
C ARG A 190 -2.07 -3.02 -4.71
N TRP A 191 -2.73 -3.76 -3.82
CA TRP A 191 -2.30 -5.10 -3.41
C TRP A 191 -2.81 -6.16 -4.40
N GLY A 192 -1.97 -7.15 -4.67
CA GLY A 192 -2.28 -8.27 -5.57
C GLY A 192 -1.03 -8.74 -6.35
N PRO A 193 -0.84 -10.06 -6.54
CA PRO A 193 0.24 -10.60 -7.34
C PRO A 193 0.01 -10.37 -8.84
N SER A 194 1.02 -10.70 -9.64
CA SER A 194 0.91 -10.75 -11.09
C SER A 194 1.09 -12.17 -11.57
N LEU A 195 0.36 -12.56 -12.61
CA LEU A 195 0.52 -13.85 -13.28
C LEU A 195 1.00 -13.62 -14.72
N ILE A 196 1.98 -14.40 -15.15
CA ILE A 196 2.52 -14.36 -16.51
C ILE A 196 1.78 -15.37 -17.42
N PRO A 197 1.82 -15.18 -18.75
CA PRO A 197 1.21 -16.13 -19.69
C PRO A 197 1.64 -17.58 -19.45
N GLY A 198 0.68 -18.49 -19.48
CA GLY A 198 0.86 -19.92 -19.25
C GLY A 198 0.80 -20.36 -17.79
N GLN A 199 0.69 -19.43 -16.82
CA GLN A 199 0.48 -19.80 -15.42
C GLN A 199 -0.98 -20.21 -15.15
N ASP A 200 -1.14 -21.21 -14.29
CA ASP A 200 -2.41 -21.56 -13.69
C ASP A 200 -2.87 -20.41 -12.78
N ILE A 201 -4.17 -20.13 -12.84
CA ILE A 201 -4.86 -19.24 -11.91
C ILE A 201 -5.39 -20.12 -10.79
N THR A 202 -4.82 -20.00 -9.60
CA THR A 202 -5.28 -20.75 -8.42
C THR A 202 -6.34 -19.97 -7.63
N ARG A 203 -7.06 -20.66 -6.75
CA ARG A 203 -7.95 -20.01 -5.79
C ARG A 203 -7.21 -19.01 -4.88
N GLU A 204 -5.97 -19.31 -4.51
CA GLU A 204 -5.12 -18.39 -3.74
C GLU A 204 -4.83 -17.10 -4.53
N ASP A 205 -4.58 -17.19 -5.84
CA ASP A 205 -4.37 -15.99 -6.68
C ASP A 205 -5.61 -15.10 -6.71
N ILE A 206 -6.80 -15.69 -6.83
CA ILE A 206 -8.09 -14.97 -6.79
C ILE A 206 -8.24 -14.30 -5.42
N TRP A 207 -8.04 -15.03 -4.33
CA TRP A 207 -8.10 -14.46 -2.99
C TRP A 207 -7.13 -13.30 -2.85
N ASN A 208 -5.88 -13.44 -3.31
CA ASN A 208 -4.89 -12.38 -3.24
C ASN A 208 -5.26 -11.09 -4.01
N VAL A 209 -6.22 -11.13 -4.95
CA VAL A 209 -6.73 -9.93 -5.65
C VAL A 209 -8.16 -9.53 -5.24
N THR A 210 -8.81 -10.31 -4.35
CA THR A 210 -10.15 -10.03 -3.79
C THR A 210 -10.22 -10.14 -2.26
N SER A 211 -9.10 -9.98 -1.54
CA SER A 211 -8.94 -10.12 -0.08
C SER A 211 -9.56 -8.99 0.76
N MET A 212 -10.84 -8.66 0.53
CA MET A 212 -11.58 -7.75 1.41
C MET A 212 -12.38 -8.56 2.44
N THR A 213 -12.43 -8.08 3.69
CA THR A 213 -13.30 -8.66 4.74
C THR A 213 -14.78 -8.36 4.54
N TYR A 214 -15.09 -7.49 3.56
CA TYR A 214 -16.40 -7.14 3.04
C TYR A 214 -16.46 -7.44 1.52
N PRO A 215 -16.34 -8.71 1.10
CA PRO A 215 -16.10 -9.08 -0.31
C PRO A 215 -17.36 -9.08 -1.18
N GLU A 216 -18.50 -8.61 -0.66
CA GLU A 216 -19.77 -8.65 -1.37
C GLU A 216 -19.75 -7.80 -2.64
N ALA A 217 -20.19 -8.38 -3.75
CA ALA A 217 -20.47 -7.65 -4.99
C ALA A 217 -21.90 -7.10 -4.98
N TYR A 218 -22.04 -5.78 -5.14
CA TYR A 218 -23.35 -5.11 -5.14
C TYR A 218 -23.79 -4.71 -6.55
N ARG A 219 -25.07 -4.89 -6.84
CA ARG A 219 -25.73 -4.35 -8.05
C ARG A 219 -26.63 -3.19 -7.63
N THR A 220 -26.42 -2.03 -8.23
CA THR A 220 -27.22 -0.82 -7.99
C THR A 220 -27.50 -0.11 -9.30
N GLU A 221 -28.66 0.54 -9.41
CA GLU A 221 -28.96 1.43 -10.53
C GLU A 221 -28.33 2.81 -10.30
N MET A 222 -27.75 3.38 -11.35
CA MET A 222 -27.03 4.65 -11.30
C MET A 222 -27.34 5.45 -12.56
N THR A 223 -27.59 6.76 -12.43
CA THR A 223 -27.71 7.63 -13.61
C THR A 223 -26.34 7.85 -14.22
N GLY A 224 -26.27 8.05 -15.54
CA GLY A 224 -25.00 8.39 -16.21
C GLY A 224 -24.34 9.65 -15.63
N ASP A 225 -25.14 10.62 -15.19
CA ASP A 225 -24.64 11.82 -14.50
C ASP A 225 -23.98 11.49 -13.17
N PHE A 226 -24.56 10.59 -12.35
CA PHE A 226 -23.97 10.21 -11.08
C PHE A 226 -22.70 9.37 -11.29
N LEU A 227 -22.68 8.48 -12.29
CA LEU A 227 -21.45 7.75 -12.65
C LEU A 227 -20.32 8.70 -13.03
N LYS A 228 -20.61 9.72 -13.84
CA LYS A 228 -19.64 10.75 -14.18
C LYS A 228 -19.11 11.45 -12.94
N ILE A 229 -19.99 11.86 -12.02
CA ILE A 229 -19.58 12.51 -10.77
C ILE A 229 -18.62 11.62 -9.98
N VAL A 230 -18.91 10.32 -9.85
CA VAL A 230 -18.03 9.37 -9.15
C VAL A 230 -16.65 9.30 -9.80
N LEU A 231 -16.57 9.22 -11.13
CA LEU A 231 -15.29 9.17 -11.84
C LEU A 231 -14.47 10.47 -11.69
N GLU A 232 -15.14 11.63 -11.75
CA GLU A 232 -14.48 12.94 -11.55
C GLU A 232 -13.99 13.10 -10.10
N ASP A 233 -14.76 12.66 -9.11
CA ASP A 233 -14.35 12.70 -7.68
C ASP A 233 -13.11 11.83 -7.42
N VAL A 234 -13.05 10.65 -8.04
CA VAL A 234 -11.85 9.79 -7.98
C VAL A 234 -10.66 10.46 -8.67
N ALA A 235 -10.86 11.09 -9.83
CA ALA A 235 -9.79 11.76 -10.55
C ALA A 235 -9.26 13.00 -9.80
N ASP A 236 -10.15 13.81 -9.22
CA ASP A 236 -9.80 14.97 -8.40
C ASP A 236 -9.02 14.57 -7.14
N ASN A 237 -9.24 13.36 -6.62
CA ASN A 237 -8.47 12.80 -5.52
C ASN A 237 -7.09 12.32 -5.96
N ILE A 238 -7.02 11.43 -6.95
CA ILE A 238 -5.78 10.79 -7.39
C ILE A 238 -4.79 11.83 -7.95
N PHE A 239 -5.29 12.78 -8.74
CA PHE A 239 -4.47 13.77 -9.42
C PHE A 239 -4.45 15.13 -8.72
N ASN A 240 -4.81 15.17 -7.44
CA ASN A 240 -4.79 16.41 -6.69
C ASN A 240 -3.37 16.99 -6.65
N PRO A 241 -3.17 18.29 -6.97
CA PRO A 241 -1.85 18.91 -6.93
C PRO A 241 -1.31 19.07 -5.51
N ASP A 242 -2.16 19.04 -4.48
CA ASP A 242 -1.75 19.05 -3.09
C ASP A 242 -1.79 17.62 -2.52
N PRO A 243 -0.63 17.04 -2.17
CA PRO A 243 -0.55 15.67 -1.66
C PRO A 243 -1.45 15.37 -0.47
N TYR A 244 -1.76 16.36 0.39
CA TYR A 244 -2.63 16.14 1.53
C TYR A 244 -4.08 15.81 1.16
N TYR A 245 -4.50 16.06 -0.09
CA TYR A 245 -5.80 15.63 -0.58
C TYR A 245 -5.75 14.31 -1.34
N GLN A 246 -4.57 13.73 -1.55
CA GLN A 246 -4.43 12.41 -2.15
C GLN A 246 -4.69 11.35 -1.08
N HIS A 247 -5.73 10.53 -1.25
CA HIS A 247 -6.00 9.41 -0.36
C HIS A 247 -5.31 8.12 -0.84
N GLY A 248 -4.99 8.07 -2.13
CA GLY A 248 -4.40 6.94 -2.82
C GLY A 248 -3.89 7.34 -4.21
N GLY A 249 -3.64 6.37 -5.09
CA GLY A 249 -3.01 6.58 -6.40
C GLY A 249 -1.58 6.05 -6.50
N ASP A 250 -1.18 5.63 -7.69
CA ASP A 250 0.20 5.33 -8.01
C ASP A 250 0.92 6.62 -8.41
N MET A 251 2.20 6.77 -8.05
CA MET A 251 3.01 7.92 -8.49
C MET A 251 3.33 7.88 -9.98
#